data_AF-A0A9W8ILX9-F1
#
_entry.id   AF-A0A9W8ILX9-F1
#
_cell.length_a   1.000
_cell.length_b   1.000
_cell.length_c   1.000
_cell.angle_alpha   90.00
_cell.angle_beta   90.00
_cell.angle_gamma   90.00
#
_symmetry.space_group_name_H-M   'P 1'
#
loop_
_entity.id
_entity.type
_entity.pdbx_description
1 polymer ?
#
loop_
_entity_poly.entity_id
_entity_poly.type
_entity_poly.pdbx_seq_one_letter_code
_entity_poly.pdbx_strand_id
1 'polypeptide(L)'
;MDSMRGLREMLAQVDNNKEKEEEEEEGDSSDVEDIDSETAMNTVYNLLSELGDLNRNNRRTAEALAEKFNVLQAQVNDTRIESSATSNTHAIAPSPFSEEEEEEATFHTPPSMSRALGSTAEQRISSATQTDLDSAQIDHSGEQLRRVEAENKALRQDVKVLMAALREHQDMGREYEATLARALVALRSAAFERHLEISDVQARYRELLTAEQTLNGRLQNENIELRAALSSTAQAIRTTLSQQESS
;
A
#
# COMPACT_ATOMS: atom_id res chain seq x y z
N MET A 1 -37.01 -33.85 37.22
CA MET A 1 -37.14 -32.39 37.42
C MET A 1 -35.78 -31.72 37.67
N ASP A 2 -34.67 -32.46 37.53
CA ASP A 2 -33.34 -32.02 37.95
C ASP A 2 -32.57 -31.19 36.90
N SER A 3 -33.01 -31.24 35.63
CA SER A 3 -32.36 -30.50 34.54
C SER A 3 -32.61 -28.99 34.58
N MET A 4 -33.65 -28.54 35.28
CA MET A 4 -33.97 -27.10 35.44
C MET A 4 -33.20 -26.45 36.60
N ARG A 5 -32.65 -27.27 37.51
CA ARG A 5 -31.88 -26.78 38.66
C ARG A 5 -30.46 -26.40 38.24
N GLY A 6 -29.80 -27.22 37.41
CA GLY A 6 -28.46 -26.92 36.88
C GLY A 6 -28.40 -25.68 35.99
N LEU A 7 -29.45 -25.44 35.18
CA LEU A 7 -29.55 -24.23 34.35
C LEU A 7 -29.70 -22.95 35.17
N ARG A 8 -30.41 -22.99 36.31
CA ARG A 8 -30.49 -21.86 37.24
C ARG A 8 -29.18 -21.58 37.97
N GLU A 9 -28.44 -22.62 38.31
CA GLU A 9 -27.15 -22.50 39.00
C GLU A 9 -26.07 -21.91 38.08
N MET A 10 -26.07 -22.27 36.78
CA MET A 10 -25.21 -21.66 35.77
C MET A 10 -25.53 -20.18 35.53
N LEU A 11 -26.81 -19.79 35.45
CA LEU A 11 -27.19 -18.39 35.25
C LEU A 11 -26.79 -17.52 36.46
N ALA A 12 -26.92 -18.04 37.68
CA ALA A 12 -26.48 -17.33 38.89
C ALA A 12 -24.94 -17.19 38.99
N GLN A 13 -24.17 -18.09 38.40
CA GLN A 13 -22.71 -17.95 38.29
C GLN A 13 -22.29 -16.90 37.25
N VAL A 14 -23.06 -16.75 36.17
CA VAL A 14 -22.79 -15.75 35.13
C VAL A 14 -23.06 -14.34 35.65
N ASP A 15 -24.13 -14.13 36.40
CA ASP A 15 -24.44 -12.81 36.97
C ASP A 15 -23.44 -12.41 38.08
N ASN A 16 -23.00 -13.35 38.93
CA ASN A 16 -21.98 -13.09 39.95
C ASN A 16 -20.56 -12.84 39.40
N ASN A 17 -20.26 -13.32 38.19
CA ASN A 17 -18.99 -13.00 37.53
C ASN A 17 -19.01 -11.64 36.83
N LYS A 18 -20.21 -11.13 36.49
CA LYS A 18 -20.35 -9.83 35.83
C LYS A 18 -20.30 -8.66 36.81
N GLU A 19 -20.75 -8.86 38.05
CA GLU A 19 -20.66 -7.86 39.13
C GLU A 19 -19.31 -7.88 39.87
N LYS A 20 -18.42 -8.84 39.58
CA LYS A 20 -17.06 -8.92 40.17
C LYS A 20 -15.95 -8.38 39.28
N GLU A 21 -16.26 -7.95 38.06
CA GLU A 21 -15.31 -7.32 37.14
C GLU A 21 -15.47 -5.78 37.07
N GLU A 22 -16.37 -5.18 37.86
CA GLU A 22 -16.61 -3.72 37.86
C GLU A 22 -16.12 -2.99 39.14
N GLU A 23 -15.52 -3.68 40.11
CA GLU A 23 -14.96 -3.06 41.32
C GLU A 23 -13.58 -3.66 41.66
N GLU A 24 -12.55 -3.39 40.85
CA GLU A 24 -11.12 -3.40 41.24
C GLU A 24 -10.19 -2.98 40.06
N GLU A 25 -10.33 -1.77 39.52
CA GLU A 25 -9.23 -1.10 38.78
C GLU A 25 -9.28 0.44 39.01
N GLU A 26 -9.20 0.85 40.28
CA GLU A 26 -8.60 2.13 40.63
C GLU A 26 -7.18 1.88 41.14
N GLY A 27 -6.18 2.29 40.33
CA GLY A 27 -4.83 2.59 40.81
C GLY A 27 -3.70 1.71 40.30
N ASP A 28 -3.18 2.02 39.11
CA ASP A 28 -1.73 2.22 38.91
C ASP A 28 -1.47 3.00 37.61
N SER A 29 -1.56 4.33 37.70
CA SER A 29 -0.93 5.22 36.73
C SER A 29 0.54 5.38 37.13
N SER A 30 1.40 4.41 36.78
CA SER A 30 2.84 4.63 36.79
C SER A 30 3.53 3.90 35.64
N ASP A 31 4.41 4.64 34.96
CA ASP A 31 5.38 4.21 33.94
C ASP A 31 4.87 3.86 32.53
N VAL A 32 4.01 4.71 31.96
CA VAL A 32 4.29 5.12 30.57
C VAL A 32 5.22 6.31 30.70
N GLU A 33 6.53 6.08 30.58
CA GLU A 33 7.51 7.16 30.43
C GLU A 33 7.02 8.06 29.30
N ASP A 34 6.47 9.22 29.65
CA ASP A 34 6.08 10.25 28.71
C ASP A 34 7.34 10.57 27.90
N ILE A 35 7.36 10.13 26.63
CA ILE A 35 8.47 10.41 25.73
C ILE A 35 8.55 11.93 25.62
N ASP A 36 9.61 12.51 26.20
CA ASP A 36 9.83 13.95 26.16
C ASP A 36 9.67 14.45 24.72
N SER A 37 8.95 15.57 24.57
CA SER A 37 8.63 16.15 23.27
C SER A 37 9.86 16.33 22.38
N GLU A 38 11.03 16.55 22.96
CA GLU A 38 12.31 16.68 22.26
C GLU A 38 12.82 15.34 21.70
N THR A 39 12.69 14.25 22.47
CA THR A 39 13.03 12.88 22.06
C THR A 39 12.08 12.39 20.96
N ALA A 40 10.78 12.67 21.09
CA ALA A 40 9.80 12.36 20.05
C ALA A 40 10.11 13.10 18.75
N MET A 41 10.44 14.39 18.83
CA MET A 41 10.72 15.21 17.66
C MET A 41 12.02 14.79 16.96
N ASN A 42 13.08 14.48 17.72
CA ASN A 42 14.33 13.95 17.19
C ASN A 42 14.12 12.59 16.50
N THR A 43 13.27 11.73 17.05
CA THR A 43 12.91 10.45 16.44
C THR A 43 12.18 10.65 15.11
N VAL A 44 11.25 11.60 15.05
CA VAL A 44 10.53 11.97 13.81
C VAL A 44 11.49 12.53 12.76
N TYR A 45 12.45 13.38 13.14
CA TYR A 45 13.45 13.93 12.21
C TYR A 45 14.37 12.84 11.65
N ASN A 46 14.82 11.90 12.50
CA ASN A 46 15.65 10.77 12.07
C ASN A 46 14.89 9.85 11.11
N LEU A 47 13.63 9.52 11.42
CA LEU A 47 12.77 8.70 10.56
C LEU A 47 12.49 9.38 9.21
N LEU A 48 12.26 10.69 9.20
CA LEU A 48 12.09 11.46 7.97
C LEU A 48 13.37 11.46 7.11
N SER A 49 14.55 11.54 7.74
CA SER A 49 15.83 11.45 7.03
C SER A 49 16.03 10.07 6.42
N GLU A 50 15.81 9.01 7.19
CA GLU A 50 15.92 7.62 6.71
C GLU A 50 14.93 7.34 5.58
N LEU A 51 13.70 7.85 5.66
CA LEU A 51 12.71 7.70 4.61
C LEU A 51 13.12 8.44 3.32
N GLY A 52 13.73 9.61 3.46
CA GLY A 52 14.30 10.36 2.34
C GLY A 52 15.43 9.60 1.65
N ASP A 53 16.33 8.99 2.41
CA ASP A 53 17.44 8.21 1.89
C ASP A 53 16.96 6.89 1.26
N LEU A 54 15.98 6.22 1.87
CA LEU A 54 15.36 5.02 1.32
C LEU A 54 14.67 5.31 -0.02
N ASN A 55 13.95 6.44 -0.13
CA ASN A 55 13.29 6.85 -1.36
C ASN A 55 14.31 7.14 -2.48
N ARG A 56 15.40 7.86 -2.16
CA ARG A 56 16.50 8.08 -3.11
C ARG A 56 17.13 6.76 -3.56
N ASN A 57 17.30 5.80 -2.66
CA ASN A 57 17.90 4.52 -3.00
C ASN A 57 16.98 3.67 -3.88
N ASN A 58 15.69 3.59 -3.55
CA ASN A 58 14.68 2.94 -4.38
C ASN A 58 14.60 3.54 -5.77
N ARG A 59 14.65 4.88 -5.89
CA ARG A 59 14.69 5.55 -7.19
C ARG A 59 15.91 5.14 -8.01
N ARG A 60 17.11 5.10 -7.42
CA ARG A 60 18.31 4.61 -8.12
C ARG A 60 18.19 3.15 -8.55
N THR A 61 17.61 2.30 -7.70
CA THR A 61 17.39 0.89 -8.05
C THR A 61 16.40 0.74 -9.21
N ALA A 62 15.33 1.54 -9.22
CA ALA A 62 14.37 1.59 -10.32
C ALA A 62 15.01 2.10 -11.62
N GLU A 63 15.84 3.15 -11.55
CA GLU A 63 16.59 3.67 -12.70
C GLU A 63 17.54 2.59 -13.26
N ALA A 64 18.26 1.86 -12.40
CA ALA A 64 19.13 0.75 -12.81
C ALA A 64 18.37 -0.44 -13.42
N LEU A 65 17.15 -0.72 -12.93
CA LEU A 65 16.27 -1.73 -13.52
C LEU A 65 15.76 -1.30 -14.89
N ALA A 66 15.36 -0.03 -15.04
CA ALA A 66 14.94 0.53 -16.32
C ALA A 66 16.08 0.49 -17.36
N GLU A 67 17.31 0.78 -16.94
CA GLU A 67 18.49 0.68 -17.80
C GLU A 67 18.74 -0.78 -18.23
N LYS A 68 18.70 -1.73 -17.30
CA LYS A 68 18.80 -3.17 -17.62
C LYS A 68 17.69 -3.64 -18.55
N PHE A 69 16.47 -3.15 -18.35
CA PHE A 69 15.33 -3.44 -19.21
C PHE A 69 15.56 -2.91 -20.63
N ASN A 70 16.06 -1.67 -20.77
CA ASN A 70 16.40 -1.10 -22.07
C ASN A 70 17.51 -1.89 -22.78
N VAL A 71 18.52 -2.37 -22.05
CA VAL A 71 19.57 -3.25 -22.60
C VAL A 71 18.97 -4.59 -23.06
N LEU A 72 18.11 -5.21 -22.25
CA LEU A 72 17.42 -6.44 -22.65
C LEU A 72 16.51 -6.22 -23.87
N GLN A 73 15.80 -5.10 -23.90
CA GLN A 73 14.94 -4.73 -25.03
C GLN A 73 15.76 -4.54 -26.31
N ALA A 74 16.95 -3.93 -26.22
CA ALA A 74 17.87 -3.82 -27.34
C ALA A 74 18.36 -5.20 -27.81
N GLN A 75 18.75 -6.10 -26.89
CA GLN A 75 19.15 -7.47 -27.22
C GLN A 75 18.03 -8.31 -27.85
N VAL A 76 16.80 -8.15 -27.37
CA VAL A 76 15.61 -8.80 -27.95
C VAL A 76 15.30 -8.23 -29.34
N ASN A 77 15.46 -6.92 -29.54
CA ASN A 77 15.29 -6.32 -30.85
C ASN A 77 16.37 -6.75 -31.84
N ASP A 78 17.63 -6.86 -31.42
CA ASP A 78 18.73 -7.34 -32.25
C ASP A 78 18.54 -8.82 -32.64
N THR A 79 18.15 -9.67 -31.69
CA THR A 79 17.83 -11.08 -31.97
C THR A 79 16.57 -11.24 -32.85
N ARG A 80 15.59 -10.34 -32.75
CA ARG A 80 14.44 -10.27 -33.66
C ARG A 80 14.84 -9.85 -35.08
N ILE A 81 15.83 -8.96 -35.21
CA ILE A 81 16.35 -8.52 -36.51
C ILE A 81 17.20 -9.64 -37.15
N GLU A 82 18.06 -10.32 -36.38
CA GLU A 82 18.85 -11.47 -36.87
C GLU A 82 17.98 -12.67 -37.24
N SER A 83 16.90 -12.95 -36.50
CA SER A 83 15.93 -14.00 -36.86
C SER A 83 15.02 -13.63 -38.04
N SER A 84 14.91 -12.35 -38.38
CA SER A 84 14.24 -11.88 -39.61
C SER A 84 15.16 -11.85 -40.85
N ALA A 85 16.47 -12.00 -40.69
CA ALA A 85 17.42 -12.07 -41.81
C ALA A 85 17.48 -13.45 -42.50
N THR A 86 16.83 -14.49 -41.95
CA THR A 86 16.78 -15.83 -42.55
C THR A 86 15.40 -16.22 -43.11
N SER A 87 14.42 -15.32 -43.13
CA SER A 87 13.10 -15.62 -43.68
C SER A 87 12.75 -14.69 -44.84
N ASN A 88 12.93 -15.20 -46.06
CA ASN A 88 12.47 -14.57 -47.29
C ASN A 88 10.97 -14.26 -47.25
N THR A 89 10.64 -13.09 -47.80
CA THR A 89 9.38 -12.72 -48.48
C THR A 89 8.06 -12.80 -47.70
N HIS A 90 7.60 -11.66 -47.18
CA HIS A 90 6.43 -10.97 -47.75
C HIS A 90 6.29 -9.55 -47.19
N ALA A 91 6.31 -8.56 -48.08
CA ALA A 91 6.00 -7.18 -47.75
C ALA A 91 4.51 -7.00 -47.45
N ILE A 92 4.17 -6.39 -46.30
CA ILE A 92 2.98 -5.53 -46.13
C ILE A 92 3.38 -4.37 -45.19
N ALA A 93 3.15 -3.14 -45.64
CA ALA A 93 3.46 -1.88 -44.98
C ALA A 93 2.60 -1.62 -43.72
N PRO A 94 2.99 -0.69 -42.82
CA PRO A 94 2.24 -0.38 -41.60
C PRO A 94 1.09 0.60 -41.88
N SER A 95 -0.07 0.38 -41.25
CA SER A 95 -1.13 1.39 -41.14
C SER A 95 -1.16 1.97 -39.72
N PRO A 96 -1.24 3.30 -39.53
CA PRO A 96 -1.23 3.94 -38.22
C PRO A 96 -2.64 4.35 -37.75
N PHE A 97 -2.84 4.32 -36.42
CA PHE A 97 -3.95 4.90 -35.62
C PHE A 97 -5.39 4.39 -35.83
N SER A 98 -5.98 3.87 -34.74
CA SER A 98 -7.29 4.31 -34.20
C SER A 98 -7.53 3.67 -32.83
N GLU A 99 -8.00 4.50 -31.89
CA GLU A 99 -8.44 4.17 -30.53
C GLU A 99 -9.84 3.52 -30.51
N GLU A 100 -10.19 3.01 -29.33
CA GLU A 100 -11.54 2.77 -28.75
C GLU A 100 -12.15 1.34 -28.75
N GLU A 101 -12.72 1.07 -27.56
CA GLU A 101 -13.73 0.09 -27.13
C GLU A 101 -13.33 -1.41 -27.08
N GLU A 102 -13.16 -1.98 -25.89
CA GLU A 102 -14.17 -2.53 -24.95
C GLU A 102 -14.72 -3.92 -25.32
N GLU A 103 -14.80 -4.73 -24.26
CA GLU A 103 -15.46 -6.02 -24.10
C GLU A 103 -14.84 -7.30 -24.70
N GLU A 104 -14.66 -8.23 -23.76
CA GLU A 104 -15.28 -9.55 -23.74
C GLU A 104 -14.31 -10.73 -23.62
N ALA A 105 -14.61 -11.54 -22.61
CA ALA A 105 -13.87 -12.70 -22.20
C ALA A 105 -13.78 -13.75 -23.30
N THR A 106 -12.60 -14.32 -23.52
CA THR A 106 -12.54 -15.74 -23.91
C THR A 106 -11.31 -16.42 -23.35
N PHE A 107 -11.58 -17.21 -22.31
CA PHE A 107 -10.69 -18.18 -21.72
C PHE A 107 -10.46 -19.31 -22.76
N HIS A 108 -9.32 -19.33 -23.46
CA HIS A 108 -8.99 -20.45 -24.32
C HIS A 108 -8.34 -21.58 -23.50
N THR A 109 -9.17 -22.47 -22.96
CA THR A 109 -8.74 -23.83 -22.61
C THR A 109 -8.40 -24.60 -23.89
N PRO A 110 -7.26 -25.32 -23.95
CA PRO A 110 -6.98 -26.23 -25.07
C PRO A 110 -7.91 -27.45 -25.03
N PRO A 111 -8.37 -27.98 -26.18
CA PRO A 111 -9.33 -29.08 -26.21
C PRO A 111 -8.70 -30.40 -25.78
N SER A 112 -9.47 -31.10 -24.93
CA SER A 112 -9.23 -32.47 -24.49
C SER A 112 -9.36 -33.44 -25.68
N MET A 113 -8.29 -34.17 -25.98
CA MET A 113 -8.35 -35.29 -26.92
C MET A 113 -9.03 -36.49 -26.26
N SER A 114 -10.17 -36.90 -26.79
CA SER A 114 -10.73 -38.23 -26.56
C SER A 114 -11.25 -38.83 -27.85
N ARG A 115 -10.44 -39.76 -28.37
CA ARG A 115 -10.83 -41.13 -28.74
C ARG A 115 -11.93 -41.28 -29.81
N ALA A 116 -11.50 -41.54 -31.04
CA ALA A 116 -12.25 -42.37 -31.98
C ALA A 116 -11.42 -43.61 -32.31
N LEU A 117 -11.82 -44.76 -31.74
CA LEU A 117 -11.44 -46.08 -32.23
C LEU A 117 -12.23 -46.33 -33.52
N GLY A 118 -11.53 -46.43 -34.65
CA GLY A 118 -12.10 -46.73 -35.95
C GLY A 118 -11.15 -47.63 -36.73
N SER A 119 -11.55 -48.89 -36.83
CA SER A 119 -10.90 -50.01 -37.49
C SER A 119 -10.86 -49.88 -39.02
N THR A 120 -9.92 -50.61 -39.63
CA THR A 120 -9.84 -51.09 -41.03
C THR A 120 -9.53 -50.10 -42.16
N ALA A 121 -8.29 -50.15 -42.65
CA ALA A 121 -8.01 -50.40 -44.07
C ALA A 121 -6.54 -50.81 -44.25
N GLU A 122 -6.34 -51.98 -44.83
CA GLU A 122 -5.07 -52.49 -45.31
C GLU A 122 -4.43 -51.48 -46.29
N GLN A 123 -3.24 -50.98 -45.94
CA GLN A 123 -2.30 -50.48 -46.93
C GLN A 123 -1.05 -51.33 -46.88
N ARG A 124 -1.03 -52.28 -47.83
CA ARG A 124 0.14 -52.99 -48.30
C ARG A 124 1.24 -51.99 -48.60
N ILE A 125 2.33 -52.04 -47.83
CA ILE A 125 3.63 -51.57 -48.28
C ILE A 125 4.54 -52.80 -48.27
N SER A 126 4.63 -53.42 -49.44
CA SER A 126 5.71 -54.36 -49.74
C SER A 126 6.92 -53.56 -50.21
N SER A 127 8.08 -54.07 -49.80
CA SER A 127 9.42 -53.92 -50.40
C SER A 127 10.30 -52.72 -50.00
N ALA A 128 11.37 -53.10 -49.30
CA ALA A 128 12.75 -52.73 -49.60
C ALA A 128 13.20 -51.31 -49.27
N THR A 129 13.43 -51.06 -47.97
CA THR A 129 14.74 -50.57 -47.54
C THR A 129 15.20 -51.40 -46.35
N GLN A 130 16.24 -52.18 -46.62
CA GLN A 130 17.08 -52.84 -45.65
C GLN A 130 17.74 -51.75 -44.79
N THR A 131 17.32 -51.60 -43.54
CA THR A 131 18.17 -50.99 -42.52
C THR A 131 18.72 -52.12 -41.68
N ASP A 132 19.84 -52.69 -42.14
CA ASP A 132 20.80 -53.33 -41.23
C ASP A 132 21.31 -52.21 -40.30
N LEU A 133 20.51 -51.88 -39.29
CA LEU A 133 21.00 -51.16 -38.13
C LEU A 133 21.79 -52.19 -37.33
N ASP A 134 23.10 -52.04 -37.31
CA ASP A 134 23.94 -52.78 -36.38
C ASP A 134 23.32 -52.67 -34.98
N SER A 135 23.25 -53.78 -34.23
CA SER A 135 22.65 -53.82 -32.87
C SER A 135 23.14 -52.67 -31.98
N ALA A 136 24.41 -52.25 -32.15
CA ALA A 136 25.01 -51.13 -31.46
C ALA A 136 24.31 -49.77 -31.72
N GLN A 137 23.74 -49.55 -32.90
CA GLN A 137 23.02 -48.32 -33.24
C GLN A 137 21.61 -48.30 -32.64
N ILE A 138 20.95 -49.46 -32.55
CA ILE A 138 19.68 -49.62 -31.83
C ILE A 138 19.90 -49.38 -30.33
N ASP A 139 20.95 -49.97 -29.76
CA ASP A 139 21.30 -49.78 -28.35
C ASP A 139 21.67 -48.31 -28.04
N HIS A 140 22.42 -47.66 -28.94
CA HIS A 140 22.77 -46.24 -28.82
C HIS A 140 21.53 -45.33 -28.88
N SER A 141 20.61 -45.57 -29.82
CA SER A 141 19.37 -44.78 -29.91
C SER A 141 18.44 -45.02 -28.71
N GLY A 142 18.37 -46.26 -28.19
CA GLY A 142 17.62 -46.57 -26.98
C GLY A 142 18.19 -45.89 -25.72
N GLU A 143 19.52 -45.77 -25.64
CA GLU A 143 20.19 -45.01 -24.56
C GLU A 143 19.93 -43.49 -24.68
N GLN A 144 19.99 -42.93 -25.89
CA GLN A 144 19.64 -41.53 -26.13
C GLN A 144 18.18 -41.24 -25.76
N LEU A 145 17.25 -42.13 -26.13
CA LEU A 145 15.83 -41.98 -25.77
C LEU A 145 15.65 -41.96 -24.24
N ARG A 146 16.28 -42.88 -23.52
CA ARG A 146 16.24 -42.92 -22.04
C ARG A 146 16.81 -41.65 -21.41
N ARG A 147 17.87 -41.06 -21.98
CA ARG A 147 18.40 -39.76 -21.51
C ARG A 147 17.41 -38.63 -21.74
N VAL A 148 16.84 -38.53 -22.94
CA VAL A 148 15.84 -37.49 -23.27
C VAL A 148 14.59 -37.65 -22.39
N GLU A 149 14.15 -38.87 -22.09
CA GLU A 149 13.04 -39.13 -21.17
C GLU A 149 13.35 -38.68 -19.74
N ALA A 150 14.56 -38.95 -19.26
CA ALA A 150 15.01 -38.50 -17.94
C ALA A 150 15.11 -36.96 -17.86
N GLU A 151 15.63 -36.31 -18.90
CA GLU A 151 15.69 -34.86 -19.03
C GLU A 151 14.29 -34.24 -19.09
N ASN A 152 13.38 -34.80 -19.92
CA ASN A 152 12.01 -34.33 -20.00
C ASN A 152 11.29 -34.47 -18.65
N LYS A 153 11.57 -35.53 -17.90
CA LYS A 153 11.06 -35.71 -16.54
C LYS A 153 11.60 -34.65 -15.57
N ALA A 154 12.90 -34.34 -15.64
CA ALA A 154 13.51 -33.28 -14.82
C ALA A 154 12.91 -31.91 -15.16
N LEU A 155 12.80 -31.55 -16.44
CA LEU A 155 12.19 -30.31 -16.89
C LEU A 155 10.73 -30.18 -16.43
N ARG A 156 9.94 -31.26 -16.49
CA ARG A 156 8.56 -31.25 -15.96
C ARG A 156 8.51 -31.01 -14.45
N GLN A 157 9.52 -31.49 -13.72
CA GLN A 157 9.62 -31.24 -12.28
C GLN A 157 10.02 -29.78 -12.01
N ASP A 158 10.97 -29.24 -12.75
CA ASP A 158 11.40 -27.84 -12.62
C ASP A 158 10.25 -26.88 -12.95
N VAL A 159 9.48 -27.15 -14.01
CA VAL A 159 8.27 -26.38 -14.34
C VAL A 159 7.25 -26.43 -13.20
N LYS A 160 7.06 -27.57 -12.54
CA LYS A 160 6.14 -27.66 -11.39
C LYS A 160 6.62 -26.80 -10.21
N VAL A 161 7.92 -26.81 -9.91
CA VAL A 161 8.51 -25.99 -8.86
C VAL A 161 8.37 -24.51 -9.20
N LEU A 162 8.67 -24.12 -10.45
CA LEU A 162 8.55 -22.74 -10.91
C LEU A 162 7.10 -22.25 -10.85
N MET A 163 6.13 -23.08 -11.25
CA MET A 163 4.71 -22.75 -11.16
C MET A 163 4.23 -22.61 -9.71
N ALA A 164 4.74 -23.42 -8.79
CA ALA A 164 4.44 -23.28 -7.37
C ALA A 164 5.01 -21.97 -6.79
N ALA A 165 6.27 -21.67 -7.09
CA ALA A 165 6.91 -20.41 -6.67
C ALA A 165 6.21 -19.18 -7.27
N LEU A 166 5.82 -19.23 -8.55
CA LEU A 166 5.07 -18.15 -9.18
C LEU A 166 3.74 -17.90 -8.48
N ARG A 167 3.03 -18.97 -8.11
CA ARG A 167 1.76 -18.86 -7.38
C ARG A 167 1.96 -18.25 -5.99
N GLU A 168 2.98 -18.69 -5.26
CA GLU A 168 3.34 -18.12 -3.96
C GLU A 168 3.67 -16.63 -4.06
N HIS A 169 4.47 -16.24 -5.07
CA HIS A 169 4.77 -14.82 -5.32
C HIS A 169 3.53 -14.01 -5.69
N GLN A 170 2.59 -14.57 -6.45
CA GLN A 170 1.32 -13.90 -6.76
C GLN A 170 0.46 -13.70 -5.51
N ASP A 171 0.38 -14.71 -4.64
CA ASP A 171 -0.39 -14.63 -3.41
C ASP A 171 0.23 -13.61 -2.44
N MET A 172 1.56 -13.65 -2.25
CA MET A 172 2.28 -12.61 -1.50
C MET A 172 2.07 -11.21 -2.09
N GLY A 173 2.13 -11.06 -3.42
CA GLY A 173 1.87 -9.79 -4.11
C GLY A 173 0.50 -9.21 -3.76
N ARG A 174 -0.55 -10.03 -3.80
CA ARG A 174 -1.91 -9.62 -3.40
C ARG A 174 -2.00 -9.24 -1.93
N GLU A 175 -1.30 -9.96 -1.05
CA GLU A 175 -1.28 -9.63 0.39
C GLU A 175 -0.60 -8.28 0.66
N TYR A 176 0.50 -7.99 -0.05
CA TYR A 176 1.16 -6.69 0.00
C TYR A 176 0.26 -5.57 -0.50
N GLU A 177 -0.40 -5.76 -1.64
CA GLU A 177 -1.35 -4.79 -2.20
C GLU A 177 -2.52 -4.52 -1.23
N ALA A 178 -3.10 -5.57 -0.65
CA ALA A 178 -4.17 -5.44 0.33
C ALA A 178 -3.72 -4.70 1.60
N THR A 179 -2.50 -4.96 2.05
CA THR A 179 -1.92 -4.30 3.23
C THR A 179 -1.61 -2.83 2.95
N LEU A 180 -1.06 -2.52 1.78
CA LEU A 180 -0.82 -1.16 1.33
C LEU A 180 -2.15 -0.38 1.20
N ALA A 181 -3.18 -0.99 0.62
CA ALA A 181 -4.49 -0.37 0.51
C ALA A 181 -5.08 -0.02 1.89
N ARG A 182 -4.98 -0.93 2.87
CA ARG A 182 -5.41 -0.67 4.26
C ARG A 182 -4.62 0.48 4.89
N ALA A 183 -3.30 0.49 4.72
CA ALA A 183 -2.44 1.55 5.25
C ALA A 183 -2.78 2.92 4.64
N LEU A 184 -3.03 2.99 3.34
CA LEU A 184 -3.44 4.22 2.66
C LEU A 184 -4.80 4.74 3.15
N VAL A 185 -5.76 3.84 3.40
CA VAL A 185 -7.06 4.21 3.97
C VAL A 185 -6.88 4.77 5.39
N ALA A 186 -6.10 4.10 6.23
CA ALA A 186 -5.83 4.56 7.59
C ALA A 186 -5.14 5.94 7.61
N LEU A 187 -4.14 6.14 6.74
CA LEU A 187 -3.45 7.42 6.61
C LEU A 187 -4.41 8.53 6.15
N ARG A 188 -5.29 8.24 5.19
CA ARG A 188 -6.30 9.19 4.72
C ARG A 188 -7.26 9.61 5.84
N SER A 189 -7.74 8.65 6.64
CA SER A 189 -8.61 8.94 7.78
C SER A 189 -7.91 9.81 8.81
N ALA A 190 -6.68 9.43 9.22
CA ALA A 190 -5.90 10.20 10.19
C ALA A 190 -5.57 11.61 9.70
N ALA A 191 -5.28 11.78 8.41
CA ALA A 191 -5.04 13.10 7.82
C ALA A 191 -6.31 13.97 7.83
N PHE A 192 -7.48 13.37 7.60
CA PHE A 192 -8.75 14.08 7.66
C PHE A 192 -9.11 14.51 9.08
N GLU A 193 -8.94 13.63 10.07
CA GLU A 193 -9.14 13.93 11.49
C GLU A 193 -8.25 15.09 11.95
N ARG A 194 -6.94 15.03 11.65
CA ARG A 194 -6.02 16.14 11.97
C ARG A 194 -6.41 17.44 11.29
N HIS A 195 -6.91 17.39 10.06
CA HIS A 195 -7.38 18.60 9.38
C HIS A 195 -8.58 19.22 10.10
N LEU A 196 -9.52 18.41 10.60
CA LEU A 196 -10.64 18.91 11.41
C LEU A 196 -10.15 19.55 12.71
N GLU A 197 -9.25 18.88 13.44
CA GLU A 197 -8.67 19.42 14.68
C GLU A 197 -7.97 20.75 14.44
N ILE A 198 -7.17 20.86 13.37
CA ILE A 198 -6.51 22.11 12.99
C ILE A 198 -7.55 23.20 12.69
N SER A 199 -8.64 22.87 12.00
CA SER A 199 -9.72 23.81 11.70
C SER A 199 -10.38 24.33 12.97
N ASP A 200 -10.66 23.46 13.93
CA ASP A 200 -11.24 23.81 15.22
C ASP A 200 -10.32 24.70 16.05
N VAL A 201 -9.03 24.37 16.12
CA VAL A 201 -8.02 25.20 16.80
C VAL A 201 -7.92 26.58 16.14
N GLN A 202 -7.95 26.65 14.81
CA GLN A 202 -7.95 27.93 14.09
C GLN A 202 -9.22 28.76 14.38
N ALA A 203 -10.38 28.12 14.50
CA ALA A 203 -11.63 28.79 14.86
C ALA A 203 -11.52 29.40 16.28
N ARG A 204 -11.08 28.62 17.27
CA ARG A 204 -10.86 29.09 18.64
C ARG A 204 -9.84 30.21 18.71
N TYR A 205 -8.76 30.14 17.94
CA TYR A 205 -7.77 31.22 17.86
C TYR A 205 -8.37 32.52 17.33
N ARG A 206 -9.23 32.46 16.31
CA ARG A 206 -9.93 33.64 15.79
C ARG A 206 -10.88 34.24 16.83
N GLU A 207 -11.60 33.42 17.57
CA GLU A 207 -12.47 33.88 18.68
C GLU A 207 -11.67 34.53 19.81
N LEU A 208 -10.52 33.96 20.17
CA LEU A 208 -9.64 34.55 21.18
C LEU A 208 -9.09 35.91 20.69
N LEU A 209 -8.72 35.99 19.42
CA LEU A 209 -8.21 37.24 18.83
C LEU A 209 -9.27 38.35 18.83
N THR A 210 -10.53 38.04 18.53
CA THR A 210 -11.61 39.03 18.57
C THR A 210 -11.94 39.46 20.01
N ALA A 211 -11.89 38.53 20.96
CA ALA A 211 -12.04 38.83 22.39
C ALA A 211 -10.94 39.77 22.89
N GLU A 212 -9.68 39.51 22.55
CA GLU A 212 -8.53 40.37 22.85
C GLU A 212 -8.66 41.77 22.24
N GLN A 213 -9.03 41.86 20.96
CA GLN A 213 -9.27 43.15 20.30
C GLN A 213 -10.37 43.96 21.00
N THR A 214 -11.44 43.29 21.44
CA THR A 214 -12.54 43.91 22.19
C THR A 214 -12.07 44.41 23.55
N LEU A 215 -11.32 43.58 24.29
CA LEU A 215 -10.75 43.96 25.58
C LEU A 215 -9.79 45.15 25.46
N ASN A 216 -8.90 45.13 24.48
CA ASN A 216 -7.97 46.21 24.22
C ASN A 216 -8.72 47.51 23.87
N GLY A 217 -9.78 47.44 23.06
CA GLY A 217 -10.66 48.59 22.79
C GLY A 217 -11.30 49.15 24.06
N ARG A 218 -11.79 48.29 24.96
CA ARG A 218 -12.33 48.72 26.26
C ARG A 218 -11.28 49.39 27.14
N LEU A 219 -10.10 48.78 27.26
CA LEU A 219 -8.99 49.35 28.03
C LEU A 219 -8.54 50.71 27.48
N GLN A 220 -8.52 50.88 26.17
CA GLN A 220 -8.23 52.16 25.53
C GLN A 220 -9.28 53.21 25.88
N ASN A 221 -10.57 52.86 25.82
CA ASN A 221 -11.66 53.76 26.20
C ASN A 221 -11.57 54.17 27.68
N GLU A 222 -11.37 53.20 28.59
CA GLU A 222 -11.17 53.46 30.02
C GLU A 222 -9.95 54.37 30.25
N ASN A 223 -8.85 54.17 29.51
CA ASN A 223 -7.67 55.03 29.61
C ASN A 223 -7.98 56.47 29.18
N ILE A 224 -8.78 56.66 28.13
CA ILE A 224 -9.23 57.97 27.66
C ILE A 224 -10.12 58.63 28.71
N GLU A 225 -11.09 57.90 29.27
CA GLU A 225 -11.99 58.38 30.32
C GLU A 225 -11.23 58.80 31.58
N LEU A 226 -10.27 57.99 32.03
CA LEU A 226 -9.42 58.32 33.18
C LEU A 226 -8.58 59.56 32.93
N ARG A 227 -8.01 59.72 31.73
CA ARG A 227 -7.27 60.94 31.35
C ARG A 227 -8.18 62.17 31.35
N ALA A 228 -9.40 62.05 30.84
CA ALA A 228 -10.37 63.13 30.83
C ALA A 228 -10.81 63.52 32.25
N ALA A 229 -11.08 62.53 33.12
CA ALA A 229 -11.43 62.74 34.52
C ALA A 229 -10.28 63.44 35.27
N LEU A 230 -9.05 62.94 35.15
CA LEU A 230 -7.87 63.57 35.76
C LEU A 230 -7.66 65.02 35.29
N SER A 231 -7.82 65.27 33.99
CA SER A 231 -7.74 66.62 33.42
C SER A 231 -8.81 67.54 34.00
N SER A 232 -10.06 67.06 34.09
CA SER A 232 -11.18 67.80 34.68
C SER A 232 -10.95 68.11 36.16
N THR A 233 -10.51 67.12 36.95
CA THR A 233 -10.18 67.33 38.37
C THR A 233 -9.03 68.33 38.53
N ALA A 234 -7.98 68.23 37.71
CA ALA A 234 -6.86 69.18 37.74
C ALA A 234 -7.27 70.61 37.34
N GLN A 235 -8.25 70.77 36.46
CA GLN A 235 -8.84 72.08 36.14
C GLN A 235 -9.67 72.61 37.32
N ALA A 236 -10.52 71.78 37.93
CA ALA A 236 -11.30 72.16 39.09
C ALA A 236 -10.42 72.59 40.28
N ILE A 237 -9.32 71.88 40.54
CA ILE A 237 -8.34 72.27 41.56
C ILE A 237 -7.76 73.66 41.23
N ARG A 238 -7.31 73.88 39.99
CA ARG A 238 -6.77 75.18 39.57
C ARG A 238 -7.78 76.33 39.73
N THR A 239 -9.03 76.13 39.36
CA THR A 239 -10.06 77.17 39.50
C THR A 239 -10.36 77.45 40.97
N THR A 240 -10.48 76.43 41.82
CA THR A 240 -10.71 76.63 43.27
C THR A 240 -9.56 77.37 43.95
N LEU A 241 -8.30 77.03 43.63
CA LEU A 241 -7.13 77.74 44.16
C LEU A 241 -7.11 79.22 43.70
N SER A 242 -7.39 79.49 42.42
CA SER A 242 -7.44 80.87 41.92
C SER A 242 -8.57 81.72 42.55
N GLN A 243 -9.68 81.09 42.93
CA GLN A 243 -10.78 81.77 43.64
C GLN A 243 -10.42 82.08 45.09
N GLN A 244 -9.63 81.21 45.75
CA GLN A 244 -9.12 81.50 47.10
C GLN A 244 -8.13 82.65 47.11
N GLU A 245 -7.28 82.79 46.09
CA GLU A 245 -6.30 83.88 46.01
C GLU A 245 -6.93 85.26 45.73
N SER A 246 -8.18 85.28 45.24
CA SER A 246 -8.90 86.52 44.87
C SER A 246 -9.91 86.99 45.92
N SER A 247 -10.08 86.24 47.02
CA SER A 247 -10.96 86.58 48.16
C SER A 247 -10.14 87.08 49.35
#